data_AF-A0A1G0WJD3-F1
#
_entry.id   AF-A0A1G0WJD3-F1
#
_cell.length_a   1.000
_cell.length_b   1.000
_cell.length_c   1.000
_cell.angle_alpha   90.00
_cell.angle_beta   90.00
_cell.angle_gamma   90.00
#
_symmetry.space_group_name_H-M   'P 1'
#
loop_
_entity.id
_entity.type
_entity.pdbx_description
1 polymer ?
#
loop_
_entity_poly.entity_id
_entity_poly.type
_entity_poly.pdbx_seq_one_letter_code
_entity_poly.pdbx_strand_id
1 'polypeptide(L)' 'MKYTKQPLTIDEQFELLSNRGLEFIDVSEAKNTLLNISYYRLSSYLYPFRISNDCNQRFKTIPDFGTEC' A
#
# COMPACT_ATOMS: atom_id res chain seq x y z
N MET A 1 2.58 -2.45 -29.62
CA MET A 1 3.05 -1.62 -28.49
C MET A 1 3.69 -2.55 -27.47
N LYS A 2 5.03 -2.51 -27.31
CA LYS A 2 5.71 -3.35 -26.31
C LYS A 2 5.49 -2.72 -24.93
N TYR A 3 4.65 -3.36 -24.11
CA TYR A 3 4.57 -3.02 -22.70
C TYR A 3 5.89 -3.42 -22.03
N THR A 4 6.78 -2.46 -21.80
CA THR A 4 8.11 -2.65 -21.19
C THR A 4 8.11 -2.41 -19.68
N LYS A 5 6.93 -2.28 -19.05
CA LYS A 5 6.86 -2.19 -17.58
C LYS A 5 7.17 -3.55 -17.00
N GLN A 6 8.36 -3.63 -16.41
CA GLN A 6 8.78 -4.76 -15.60
C GLN A 6 7.76 -4.90 -14.46
N PRO A 7 7.26 -6.11 -14.17
CA PRO A 7 6.46 -6.32 -12.98
C PRO A 7 7.31 -5.93 -11.76
N LEU A 8 6.78 -5.06 -10.90
CA LEU A 8 7.47 -4.72 -9.66
C LEU A 8 7.64 -5.98 -8.81
N THR A 9 8.78 -6.10 -8.14
CA THR A 9 9.02 -7.18 -7.19
C THR A 9 8.10 -7.04 -5.96
N ILE A 10 7.97 -8.09 -5.14
CA ILE A 10 7.13 -8.03 -3.93
C ILE A 10 7.64 -6.98 -2.94
N ASP A 11 8.96 -6.88 -2.79
CA ASP A 11 9.62 -5.84 -1.99
C ASP A 11 9.29 -4.44 -2.50
N GLU A 12 9.40 -4.20 -3.82
CA GLU A 12 9.04 -2.89 -4.37
C GLU A 12 7.55 -2.55 -4.22
N GLN A 13 6.67 -3.55 -4.35
CA GLN A 13 5.23 -3.37 -4.10
C GLN A 13 4.97 -3.02 -2.63
N PHE A 14 5.69 -3.66 -1.71
CA PHE A 14 5.61 -3.38 -0.27
C PHE A 14 6.11 -1.97 0.05
N GLU A 15 7.30 -1.59 -0.43
CA GLU A 15 7.86 -0.24 -0.24
C GLU A 15 6.93 0.84 -0.80
N LEU A 16 6.34 0.60 -1.97
CA LEU A 16 5.42 1.53 -2.59
C LEU A 16 4.12 1.70 -1.79
N LEU A 17 3.59 0.64 -1.18
CA LEU A 17 2.44 0.72 -0.28
C LEU A 17 2.80 1.44 1.02
N SER A 18 3.97 1.14 1.59
CA SER A 18 4.46 1.79 2.81
C SER A 18 4.67 3.29 2.59
N ASN A 19 5.30 3.69 1.48
CA ASN A 19 5.51 5.10 1.12
C ASN A 19 4.19 5.86 0.88
N ARG A 20 3.13 5.17 0.46
CA ARG A 20 1.78 5.73 0.34
C ARG A 20 1.08 5.92 1.69
N GLY A 21 1.71 5.54 2.79
CA GLY A 21 1.15 5.65 4.14
C GLY A 21 0.34 4.43 4.54
N LEU A 22 0.56 3.27 3.92
CA LEU A 22 0.02 2.01 4.41
C LEU A 22 0.94 1.46 5.50
N GLU A 23 0.41 1.30 6.70
CA GLU A 23 1.16 0.69 7.79
C GLU A 23 0.99 -0.82 7.76
N PHE A 24 2.11 -1.54 7.93
CA PHE A 24 2.12 -2.98 8.03
C PHE A 24 2.66 -3.36 9.40
N ILE A 25 1.89 -4.16 10.14
CA ILE A 25 2.26 -4.62 11.48
C ILE A 25 3.43 -5.63 11.40
N ASP A 26 3.38 -6.52 10.41
CA ASP A 26 4.41 -7.52 10.17
C ASP A 26 4.81 -7.54 8.69
N VAL A 27 6.10 -7.36 8.42
CA VAL A 27 6.64 -7.30 7.06
C VAL A 27 6.57 -8.67 6.37
N SER A 28 6.82 -9.76 7.09
CA SER A 28 6.78 -11.11 6.52
C SER A 28 5.35 -11.48 6.12
N GLU A 29 4.39 -11.18 6.99
CA GLU A 29 2.97 -11.41 6.73
C GLU A 29 2.47 -10.54 5.57
N ALA A 30 2.85 -9.25 5.54
CA ALA A 30 2.52 -8.35 4.45
C ALA A 30 3.02 -8.86 3.08
N LYS A 31 4.29 -9.30 3.01
CA LYS A 31 4.86 -9.88 1.78
C LYS A 31 4.17 -11.17 1.38
N ASN A 32 3.85 -12.04 2.35
CA ASN A 32 3.15 -13.30 2.09
C ASN A 32 1.73 -13.06 1.57
N THR A 33 1.03 -12.07 2.13
CA THR A 33 -0.28 -11.63 1.64
C THR A 33 -0.16 -11.05 0.22
N LEU A 34 0.82 -10.18 -0.05
CA LEU A 34 1.11 -9.66 -1.39
C LEU A 34 1.39 -10.78 -2.41
N LEU A 35 2.11 -11.82 -2.01
CA LEU A 35 2.35 -13.01 -2.83
C LEU A 35 1.04 -13.78 -3.12
N ASN A 36 0.16 -13.90 -2.14
CA ASN A 36 -1.05 -14.71 -2.24
C ASN A 36 -2.18 -14.02 -3.05
N ILE A 37 -2.45 -12.74 -2.79
CA ILE A 37 -3.58 -12.02 -3.42
C ILE A 37 -3.18 -11.05 -4.53
N SER A 38 -1.88 -10.79 -4.71
CA SER A 38 -1.31 -9.79 -5.64
C SER A 38 -1.65 -8.33 -5.28
N TYR A 39 -0.72 -7.42 -5.57
CA TYR A 39 -0.90 -5.96 -5.36
C TYR A 39 -2.14 -5.39 -6.04
N TYR A 40 -2.47 -5.85 -7.25
CA TYR A 40 -3.61 -5.33 -8.00
C TYR A 40 -4.95 -5.53 -7.28
N ARG A 41 -5.16 -6.71 -6.67
CA ARG A 41 -6.38 -6.98 -5.90
C ARG A 41 -6.35 -6.25 -4.57
N LEU A 42 -5.23 -6.31 -3.84
CA LEU A 42 -5.04 -5.61 -2.58
C LEU A 42 -5.37 -4.10 -2.73
N SER A 43 -4.84 -3.46 -3.78
CA SER A 43 -5.10 -2.04 -4.05
C SER A 43 -6.59 -1.72 -4.28
N SER A 44 -7.38 -2.67 -4.76
CA SER A 44 -8.83 -2.48 -4.96
C SER A 44 -9.57 -2.51 -3.62
N TYR A 45 -9.18 -3.42 -2.71
CA TYR A 45 -9.72 -3.46 -1.35
C TYR A 45 -9.36 -2.21 -0.54
N LEU A 46 -8.21 -1.61 -0.83
CA LEU A 46 -7.73 -0.41 -0.16
C LEU A 46 -8.33 0.89 -0.72
N TYR A 47 -9.08 0.82 -1.82
CA TYR A 47 -9.71 1.98 -2.45
C TYR A 47 -10.51 2.90 -1.49
N PRO A 48 -11.42 2.39 -0.63
CA PRO A 48 -12.18 3.23 0.29
C PRO A 48 -11.31 3.91 1.37
N PHE A 49 -10.09 3.44 1.60
CA PHE A 49 -9.14 4.01 2.57
C PHE A 49 -8.22 5.07 1.97
N ARG A 50 -8.35 5.36 0.67
CA ARG A 50 -7.55 6.39 0.00
C ARG A 50 -8.06 7.78 0.35
N ILE A 51 -7.13 8.72 0.48
CA ILE A 51 -7.46 10.13 0.69
C ILE A 51 -8.04 10.68 -0.62
N SER A 52 -9.30 11.10 -0.57
CA SER A 52 -9.97 11.79 -1.67
C SER A 52 -9.19 13.08 -2.00
N ASN A 53 -8.93 13.32 -3.28
CA ASN A 53 -8.21 14.50 -3.80
C ASN A 53 -6.67 14.48 -3.69
N ASP A 54 -6.05 13.34 -3.34
CA ASP A 54 -4.60 13.20 -3.35
C ASP A 54 -4.07 12.59 -4.67
N CYS A 55 -3.17 13.31 -5.33
CA CYS A 55 -2.52 12.87 -6.57
C CYS A 55 -1.53 11.73 -6.35
N ASN A 56 -1.07 11.51 -5.11
CA ASN A 56 -0.11 10.46 -4.73
C ASN A 56 -0.78 9.16 -4.26
N GLN A 57 -2.12 9.09 -4.28
CA GLN A 57 -2.90 7.92 -3.88
C GLN A 57 -2.57 7.45 -2.45
N ARG A 58 -2.34 8.39 -1.53
CA ARG A 58 -2.03 8.09 -0.13
C ARG A 58 -3.23 7.48 0.59
N PHE A 59 -2.94 6.63 1.57
CA PHE A 59 -3.92 6.05 2.46
C PHE A 59 -4.14 6.96 3.67
N LYS A 60 -5.36 6.96 4.19
CA LYS A 60 -5.70 7.66 5.41
C LYS A 60 -4.98 6.94 6.55
N THR A 61 -3.91 7.53 7.06
CA THR A 61 -3.28 7.01 8.29
C THR A 61 -4.32 7.07 9.40
N ILE A 62 -4.18 6.21 10.40
CA ILE A 62 -4.91 6.41 11.65
C ILE A 62 -4.65 7.88 12.04
N PRO A 63 -5.68 8.71 12.30
CA PRO A 63 -5.43 10.05 12.81
C PRO A 63 -4.53 9.85 14.02
N ASP A 64 -3.41 10.56 14.05
CA ASP A 64 -2.60 10.71 15.25
C ASP A 64 -3.59 11.06 16.36
N PHE A 65 -4.02 10.06 17.12
CA PHE A 65 -4.72 10.27 18.37
C PHE A 65 -3.63 10.85 19.22
N GLY A 66 -3.52 12.18 19.16
CA GLY A 66 -2.50 12.93 19.84
C GLY A 66 -2.33 12.32 21.21
N THR A 67 -1.10 11.89 21.50
CA THR A 67 -0.70 11.66 22.87
C THR A 67 -0.73 13.05 23.51
N GLU A 68 -1.91 13.50 23.90
CA GLU A 68 -2.07 14.54 24.90
C GLU A 68 -1.63 13.90 26.22
N CYS A 69 -0.47 14.38 26.70
CA CYS A 69 0.12 14.01 27.98
C CYS A 69 -0.81 14.29 29.16
#